data_AF-A0A3D3RNH2-F1
#
_entry.id   AF-A0A3D3RNH2-F1
#
_cell.length_a   1.000
_cell.length_b   1.000
_cell.length_c   1.000
_cell.angle_alpha   90.00
_cell.angle_beta   90.00
_cell.angle_gamma   90.00
#
_symmetry.space_group_name_H-M   'P 1'
#
loop_
_entity.id
_entity.type
_entity.pdbx_description
1 polymer ?
#
loop_
_entity_poly.entity_id
_entity_poly.type
_entity_poly.pdbx_seq_one_letter_code
_entity_poly.pdbx_strand_id
1 'polypeptide(L)' 'MNFKERFLAGEIEFDEIDSYISKWNFSDDTRTLAQYLGLNEEEEDVFISVSDEALEELLLKQRKQR' A
#
# COMPACT_ATOMS: atom_id res chain seq x y z
N MET A 1 2.25 8.92 8.68
CA MET A 1 2.89 7.73 8.08
C MET A 1 1.82 6.92 7.39
N ASN A 2 1.98 6.67 6.10
CA ASN A 2 1.05 5.85 5.32
C ASN A 2 1.43 4.35 5.42
N PHE A 3 0.62 3.48 4.79
CA PHE A 3 0.87 2.04 4.77
C PHE A 3 2.26 1.72 4.19
N LYS A 4 2.58 2.27 3.02
CA LYS A 4 3.85 2.02 2.33
C LYS A 4 5.07 2.38 3.18
N GLU A 5 5.07 3.54 3.83
CA GLU A 5 6.18 3.99 4.68
C GLU A 5 6.44 3.02 5.83
N ARG A 6 5.37 2.55 6.50
CA ARG A 6 5.47 1.62 7.63
C ARG A 6 5.88 0.22 7.17
N PHE A 7 5.36 -0.24 6.04
CA PHE A 7 5.75 -1.52 5.44
C PHE A 7 7.22 -1.53 5.04
N LEU A 8 7.69 -0.47 4.36
CA LEU A 8 9.09 -0.31 3.97
C LEU A 8 10.04 -0.13 5.16
N ALA A 9 9.56 0.35 6.30
CA ALA A 9 10.31 0.40 7.55
C ALA A 9 10.35 -0.96 8.28
N GLY A 10 9.58 -1.95 7.84
CA GLY A 10 9.44 -3.24 8.52
C GLY A 10 8.63 -3.16 9.82
N GLU A 11 7.82 -2.11 10.01
CA GLU A 11 6.98 -1.95 11.19
C GLU A 11 5.67 -2.75 11.12
N ILE A 12 5.23 -3.08 9.90
CA ILE A 12 3.99 -3.82 9.63
C ILE A 12 4.24 -4.84 8.51
N GLU A 13 3.43 -5.90 8.51
CA GLU A 13 3.37 -6.88 7.43
C GLU A 13 2.41 -6.42 6.33
N PHE A 14 2.48 -7.04 5.15
CA PHE A 14 1.65 -6.66 4.01
C PHE A 14 0.16 -6.92 4.26
N ASP A 15 -0.18 -8.00 4.99
CA ASP A 15 -1.56 -8.36 5.38
C ASP A 15 -2.32 -7.22 6.09
N GLU A 16 -1.62 -6.25 6.69
CA GLU A 16 -2.27 -5.08 7.29
C GLU A 16 -2.96 -4.18 6.25
N ILE A 17 -2.67 -4.34 4.95
CA ILE A 17 -3.28 -3.54 3.87
C ILE A 17 -4.81 -3.60 3.92
N ASP A 18 -5.39 -4.76 4.23
CA ASP A 18 -6.84 -4.94 4.40
C ASP A 18 -7.43 -4.03 5.49
N SER A 19 -6.70 -3.85 6.59
CA SER A 19 -7.09 -2.94 7.67
C SER A 19 -7.07 -1.49 7.22
N TYR A 20 -6.08 -1.10 6.40
CA TYR A 20 -5.99 0.25 5.85
C TYR A 20 -7.10 0.51 4.83
N ILE A 21 -7.36 -0.44 3.93
CA ILE A 21 -8.46 -0.37 2.96
C ILE A 21 -9.80 -0.24 3.68
N SER A 22 -10.04 -1.06 4.71
CA SER A 22 -11.26 -1.00 5.52
C SER A 22 -11.40 0.35 6.21
N LYS A 23 -10.34 0.84 6.87
CA LYS A 23 -10.35 2.16 7.51
C LYS A 23 -10.64 3.28 6.52
N TRP A 24 -10.04 3.23 5.33
CA TRP A 24 -10.28 4.21 4.27
C TRP A 24 -11.74 4.16 3.79
N ASN A 25 -12.27 2.96 3.52
CA ASN A 25 -13.67 2.75 3.10
C ASN A 25 -14.71 3.26 4.10
N PHE A 26 -14.38 3.25 5.40
CA PHE A 26 -15.25 3.77 6.47
C PHE A 26 -14.89 5.19 6.93
N SER A 27 -13.95 5.84 6.24
CA SER A 27 -13.53 7.21 6.56
C SER A 27 -14.16 8.22 5.62
N ASP A 28 -14.24 9.47 6.06
CA ASP A 28 -14.56 10.62 5.21
C ASP A 28 -13.31 11.16 4.47
N ASP A 29 -12.28 10.34 4.28
CA ASP A 29 -11.05 10.77 3.63
C ASP A 29 -11.29 11.00 2.13
N THR A 30 -10.94 12.19 1.65
CA THR A 30 -11.18 12.59 0.26
C THR A 30 -10.10 12.11 -0.71
N ARG A 31 -8.99 11.55 -0.19
CA ARG A 31 -7.89 11.04 -1.01
C ARG A 31 -8.30 9.72 -1.68
N THR A 32 -7.68 9.42 -2.82
CA THR A 32 -7.80 8.07 -3.40
C THR A 32 -7.17 7.04 -2.47
N LEU A 33 -7.59 5.77 -2.59
CA LEU A 33 -7.01 4.68 -1.81
C LEU A 33 -5.48 4.60 -2.00
N ALA A 34 -4.98 4.74 -3.23
CA ALA A 34 -3.55 4.78 -3.52
C ALA A 34 -2.83 5.91 -2.77
N GLN A 35 -3.38 7.12 -2.80
CA GLN A 35 -2.83 8.27 -2.06
C GLN A 35 -2.87 8.05 -0.53
N TYR A 36 -3.91 7.40 -0.02
CA TYR A 36 -4.04 7.05 1.39
C TYR A 36 -2.99 6.01 1.81
N LEU A 37 -2.76 5.00 0.99
CA LEU A 37 -1.75 3.95 1.19
C LEU A 37 -0.32 4.46 0.94
N GLY A 38 -0.16 5.56 0.21
CA GLY A 38 1.13 6.15 -0.14
C GLY A 38 1.75 5.57 -1.42
N LEU A 39 0.93 4.95 -2.27
CA LEU A 39 1.36 4.37 -3.54
C LEU A 39 1.63 5.47 -4.58
N ASN A 40 2.60 5.23 -5.46
CA ASN A 40 2.81 6.01 -6.68
C ASN A 40 1.95 5.46 -7.85
N GLU A 41 2.00 6.12 -9.02
CA GLU A 41 1.18 5.72 -10.18
C GLU A 41 1.47 4.30 -10.67
N GLU A 42 2.72 3.84 -10.64
CA GLU A 42 3.09 2.48 -11.05
C GLU A 42 2.56 1.42 -10.07
N GLU A 43 2.69 1.69 -8.77
CA GLU A 43 2.18 0.84 -7.70
C GLU A 43 0.65 0.78 -7.71
N GLU A 44 -0.01 1.91 -7.95
CA GLU A 44 -1.46 1.96 -8.11
C GLU A 44 -1.92 1.16 -9.32
N ASP A 45 -1.24 1.27 -10.47
CA ASP A 45 -1.57 0.47 -11.65
C ASP A 45 -1.37 -1.03 -11.39
N VAL A 46 -0.28 -1.44 -10.74
CA VAL A 46 -0.07 -2.85 -10.38
C VAL A 46 -1.14 -3.36 -9.43
N PHE A 47 -1.51 -2.56 -8.43
CA PHE A 47 -2.54 -2.91 -7.45
C PHE A 47 -3.92 -3.09 -8.11
N ILE A 48 -4.30 -2.19 -9.01
CA ILE A 48 -5.61 -2.22 -9.68
C ILE A 48 -5.65 -3.25 -10.83
N SER A 49 -4.57 -3.32 -11.61
CA SER A 49 -4.54 -4.05 -12.89
C SER A 49 -4.00 -5.47 -12.76
N VAL A 50 -3.21 -5.78 -11.73
CA VAL A 50 -2.56 -7.09 -11.55
C VAL A 50 -3.13 -7.82 -10.33
N SER A 51 -2.67 -7.46 -9.13
CA SER A 51 -3.20 -7.95 -7.85
C SER A 51 -2.46 -7.34 -6.65
N ASP A 52 -3.00 -7.55 -5.46
CA ASP A 52 -2.40 -7.22 -4.18
C ASP A 52 -1.06 -7.96 -3.97
N GLU A 53 -0.94 -9.22 -4.40
CA GLU A 53 0.33 -9.97 -4.31
C GLU A 53 1.42 -9.37 -5.22
N ALA A 54 1.04 -8.89 -6.42
CA ALA A 54 1.98 -8.22 -7.30
C ALA A 54 2.49 -6.89 -6.71
N LEU A 55 1.60 -6.15 -6.03
CA LEU A 55 1.98 -4.97 -5.26
C LEU A 55 2.93 -5.35 -4.11
N GLU A 56 2.64 -6.42 -3.37
CA GLU A 56 3.49 -6.90 -2.28
C GLU A 56 4.91 -7.20 -2.79
N GLU A 57 5.04 -7.97 -3.87
CA GLU A 57 6.35 -8.29 -4.44
C GLU A 57 7.15 -7.05 -4.82
N LEU A 58 6.48 -6.05 -5.39
CA LEU A 58 7.09 -4.79 -5.79
C LEU A 58 7.57 -4.00 -4.57
N LEU A 59 6.75 -3.88 -3.52
CA LEU A 59 7.13 -3.20 -2.28
C LEU A 59 8.22 -3.97 -1.52
N LEU A 60 8.20 -5.31 -1.52
CA LEU A 60 9.26 -6.14 -0.94
C LEU A 60 10.61 -5.93 -1.65
N LYS A 61 10.60 -5.79 -2.98
CA LYS A 61 11.80 -5.44 -3.76
C LYS A 61 12.34 -4.07 -3.37
N GLN A 62 11.47 -3.08 -3.14
CA GLN A 62 11.87 -1.75 -2.67
C GLN A 62 12.46 -1.80 -1.25
N ARG A 63 11.85 -2.57 -0.34
CA ARG A 63 12.32 -2.74 1.04
C ARG A 63 13.72 -3.34 1.09
N LYS A 64 14.04 -4.30 0.21
CA LYS A 64 15.38 -4.92 0.13
C LYS A 64 16.46 -3.99 -0.44
N GLN A 65 16.07 -2.91 -1.11
CA GLN A 65 16.99 -1.94 -1.72
C GLN A 65 17.24 -0.71 -0.83
N ARG A 66 16.58 -0.64 0.33
CA ARG A 66 16.82 0.36 1.38
C ARG A 66 17.83 -0.16 2.40
#